data_AF-A0A3D9BXT9-F1
#
_entry.id   AF-A0A3D9BXT9-F1
#
_cell.length_a   1.000
_cell.length_b   1.000
_cell.length_c   1.000
_cell.angle_alpha   90.00
_cell.angle_beta   90.00
_cell.angle_gamma   90.00
#
_symmetry.space_group_name_H-M   'P 1'
#
loop_
_entity.id
_entity.type
_entity.pdbx_description
1 polymer ?
#
loop_
_entity_poly.entity_id
_entity_poly.type
_entity_poly.pdbx_seq_one_letter_code
_entity_poly.pdbx_strand_id
1 'polypeptide(L)'
;MNVAFARRLYRRTENATAPPVEDPHQIVLTTLSELETALRSLEDAQAHGARYPEASVSRSLTAIYILQSSLDFEQGEDIAANLFRLYEFCRQQVLRAFRGDHDAELGQARTTIGEIASAWREIGPQVRAGGE
;
A
#
# COMPACT_ATOMS: atom_id res chain seq x y z
N MET A 1 36.34 21.20 1.27
CA MET A 1 34.91 20.92 1.55
C MET A 1 34.49 21.74 2.76
N ASN A 2 33.72 22.81 2.57
CA ASN A 2 33.54 23.87 3.57
C ASN A 2 32.40 23.52 4.55
N VAL A 3 32.72 23.37 5.84
CA VAL A 3 31.78 23.03 6.94
C VAL A 3 30.59 24.01 7.01
N ALA A 4 30.76 25.23 6.52
CA ALA A 4 29.69 26.23 6.44
C ALA A 4 28.58 25.86 5.42
N PHE A 5 28.88 25.08 4.38
CA PHE A 5 27.91 24.60 3.40
C PHE A 5 27.05 23.47 3.99
N ALA A 6 27.68 22.52 4.69
CA ALA A 6 26.98 21.44 5.39
C ALA A 6 26.02 21.97 6.47
N ARG A 7 26.43 22.99 7.25
CA ARG A 7 25.57 23.64 8.25
C ARG A 7 24.37 24.39 7.65
N ARG A 8 24.42 24.84 6.38
CA ARG A 8 23.24 25.45 5.73
C ARG A 8 22.22 24.42 5.28
N LEU A 9 22.67 23.24 4.86
CA LEU A 9 21.78 22.13 4.47
C LEU A 9 21.02 21.60 5.68
N TYR A 10 21.69 21.36 6.81
CA TYR A 10 21.05 20.92 8.06
C TYR A 10 20.09 21.94 8.67
N ARG A 11 20.42 23.25 8.61
CA ARG A 11 19.52 24.30 9.11
C ARG A 11 18.28 24.49 8.23
N ARG A 12 18.38 24.15 6.93
CA ARG A 12 17.21 24.12 6.03
C ARG A 12 16.26 22.99 6.38
N THR A 13 16.74 21.87 6.92
CA THR A 13 15.90 20.74 7.35
C THR A 13 15.30 20.94 8.74
N GLU A 14 15.88 21.75 9.63
CA GLU A 14 15.24 22.14 10.90
C GLU A 14 14.13 23.19 10.72
N ASN A 15 14.25 24.07 9.72
CA ASN A 15 13.26 25.13 9.43
C ASN A 15 12.31 24.81 8.28
N ALA A 16 12.48 23.65 7.62
CA ALA A 16 11.40 23.10 6.83
C ALA A 16 10.39 22.56 7.84
N THR A 17 9.35 23.35 8.14
CA THR A 17 8.08 22.81 8.63
C THR A 17 7.87 21.51 7.88
N ALA A 18 7.81 20.38 8.60
CA ALA A 18 7.53 19.10 7.96
C ALA A 18 6.40 19.36 6.96
N PRO A 19 6.53 18.92 5.69
CA PRO A 19 5.46 19.12 4.72
C PRO A 19 4.15 18.71 5.41
N PRO A 20 3.06 19.49 5.25
CA PRO A 20 1.82 19.25 5.97
C PRO A 20 1.54 17.76 5.93
N VAL A 21 1.40 17.15 7.12
CA VAL A 21 1.26 15.71 7.28
C VAL A 21 0.27 15.25 6.22
N GLU A 22 0.73 14.52 5.21
CA GLU A 22 -0.15 13.90 4.24
C GLU A 22 -1.15 13.11 5.08
N ASP A 23 -2.44 13.43 4.94
CA ASP A 23 -3.53 12.85 5.72
C ASP A 23 -3.31 11.32 5.78
N PRO A 24 -3.00 10.73 6.96
CA PRO A 24 -2.66 9.30 7.05
C PRO A 24 -3.74 8.41 6.44
N HIS A 25 -5.00 8.85 6.48
CA HIS A 25 -6.11 8.22 5.80
C HIS A 25 -5.89 8.19 4.27
N GLN A 26 -5.46 9.30 3.68
CA GLN A 26 -5.14 9.42 2.26
C GLN A 26 -3.89 8.64 1.84
N ILE A 27 -2.87 8.54 2.71
CA ILE A 27 -1.69 7.70 2.43
C ILE A 27 -2.13 6.24 2.27
N VAL A 28 -2.92 5.73 3.22
CA VAL A 28 -3.45 4.35 3.16
C VAL A 28 -4.33 4.17 1.94
N LEU A 29 -5.24 5.11 1.65
CA LEU A 29 -6.13 5.03 0.50
C LEU A 29 -5.37 5.03 -0.84
N THR A 30 -4.35 5.87 -0.96
CA THR A 30 -3.48 5.93 -2.15
C THR A 30 -2.73 4.62 -2.32
N THR A 31 -2.19 4.08 -1.23
CA THR A 31 -1.45 2.80 -1.24
C THR A 31 -2.35 1.63 -1.64
N LEU A 32 -3.58 1.56 -1.10
CA LEU A 32 -4.59 0.57 -1.50
C LEU A 32 -4.94 0.68 -2.98
N SER A 33 -5.11 1.91 -3.49
CA SER A 33 -5.46 2.16 -4.90
C SER A 33 -4.32 1.79 -5.86
N GLU A 34 -3.06 2.05 -5.48
CA GLU A 34 -1.88 1.62 -6.24
C GLU A 34 -1.77 0.09 -6.25
N LEU A 35 -2.00 -0.57 -5.11
CA LEU A 35 -2.01 -2.03 -5.03
C LEU A 35 -3.09 -2.64 -5.92
N GLU A 36 -4.32 -2.11 -5.87
CA GLU A 36 -5.42 -2.58 -6.73
C GLU A 36 -5.09 -2.43 -8.22
N THR A 37 -4.51 -1.29 -8.61
CA THR A 37 -4.11 -1.02 -10.00
C THR A 37 -3.00 -1.97 -10.46
N ALA A 38 -2.00 -2.22 -9.62
CA ALA A 38 -0.93 -3.16 -9.91
C ALA A 38 -1.47 -4.60 -10.02
N LEU A 39 -2.36 -5.02 -9.11
CA LEU A 39 -3.02 -6.34 -9.16
C LEU A 39 -3.86 -6.52 -10.43
N ARG A 40 -4.62 -5.50 -10.84
CA ARG A 40 -5.37 -5.52 -12.12
C ARG A 40 -4.43 -5.75 -13.30
N SER A 41 -3.29 -5.06 -13.35
CA SER A 41 -2.30 -5.25 -14.42
C SER A 41 -1.72 -6.68 -14.44
N LEU A 42 -1.57 -7.32 -13.28
CA LEU A 42 -1.10 -8.70 -13.20
C LEU A 42 -2.20 -9.69 -13.60
N GLU A 43 -3.44 -9.47 -13.15
CA GLU A 43 -4.62 -10.24 -13.52
C GLU A 43 -4.84 -10.21 -15.04
N ASP A 44 -4.74 -9.03 -15.66
CA ASP A 44 -4.83 -8.87 -17.12
C ASP A 44 -3.74 -9.67 -17.84
N ALA A 45 -2.50 -9.65 -17.34
CA ALA A 45 -1.41 -10.44 -17.91
C ALA A 45 -1.69 -11.96 -17.78
N GLN A 46 -2.20 -12.41 -16.63
CA GLN A 46 -2.59 -13.81 -16.42
C GLN A 46 -3.69 -14.24 -17.39
N ALA A 47 -4.74 -13.44 -17.56
CA ALA A 47 -5.88 -13.74 -18.43
C ALA A 47 -5.48 -13.90 -19.91
N HIS A 48 -4.44 -13.18 -20.36
CA HIS A 48 -3.95 -13.23 -21.73
C HIS A 48 -2.74 -14.17 -21.92
N GLY A 49 -2.30 -14.87 -20.86
CA GLY A 49 -1.09 -15.70 -20.90
C GLY A 49 0.18 -14.89 -21.22
N ALA A 50 0.18 -13.59 -20.91
CA ALA A 50 1.28 -12.69 -21.16
C ALA A 50 2.32 -12.75 -20.05
N ARG A 51 3.53 -12.23 -20.32
CA ARG A 51 4.55 -12.06 -19.27
C ARG A 51 4.07 -11.04 -18.25
N TYR A 52 4.16 -11.40 -16.97
CA TYR A 52 3.87 -10.48 -15.87
C TYR A 52 4.78 -9.25 -15.90
N PRO A 53 4.24 -8.02 -15.87
CA PRO A 53 5.05 -6.81 -15.81
C PRO A 53 5.83 -6.70 -14.49
N GLU A 54 7.16 -6.64 -14.56
CA GLU A 54 8.04 -6.55 -13.39
C GLU A 54 7.75 -5.31 -12.53
N ALA A 55 7.36 -4.20 -13.16
CA ALA A 55 6.95 -2.99 -12.48
C ALA A 55 5.69 -3.22 -11.62
N SER A 56 4.69 -3.93 -12.15
CA SER A 56 3.45 -4.24 -11.42
C SER A 56 3.72 -5.18 -10.26
N VAL A 57 4.56 -6.21 -10.45
CA VAL A 57 5.00 -7.10 -9.35
C VAL A 57 5.67 -6.30 -8.24
N SER A 58 6.65 -5.46 -8.59
CA SER A 58 7.42 -4.68 -7.60
C SER A 58 6.53 -3.67 -6.86
N ARG A 59 5.60 -3.01 -7.57
CA ARG A 59 4.63 -2.08 -7.00
C ARG A 59 3.67 -2.78 -6.04
N SER A 60 3.11 -3.92 -6.42
CA SER A 60 2.25 -4.71 -5.54
C SER A 60 2.95 -5.07 -4.24
N LEU A 61 4.18 -5.63 -4.33
CA LEU A 61 4.94 -6.03 -3.14
C LEU A 61 5.31 -4.84 -2.25
N THR A 62 5.67 -3.70 -2.86
CA THR A 62 5.99 -2.47 -2.11
C THR A 62 4.77 -1.90 -1.40
N ALA A 63 3.62 -1.82 -2.08
CA ALA A 63 2.38 -1.32 -1.50
C ALA A 63 1.90 -2.24 -0.35
N ILE A 64 1.98 -3.56 -0.53
CA ILE A 64 1.67 -4.53 0.53
C ILE A 64 2.58 -4.32 1.75
N TYR A 65 3.88 -4.17 1.55
CA TYR A 65 4.83 -3.93 2.64
C TYR A 65 4.47 -2.66 3.42
N ILE A 66 4.17 -1.57 2.71
CA ILE A 66 3.74 -0.31 3.33
C ILE A 66 2.49 -0.53 4.18
N LEU A 67 1.45 -1.15 3.62
CA LEU A 67 0.18 -1.43 4.31
C LEU A 67 0.35 -2.32 5.54
N GLN A 68 1.20 -3.35 5.46
CA GLN A 68 1.51 -4.23 6.59
C GLN A 68 2.28 -3.47 7.68
N SER A 69 3.25 -2.63 7.29
CA SER A 69 4.06 -1.84 8.23
C SER A 69 3.28 -0.70 8.90
N SER A 70 2.15 -0.28 8.32
CA SER A 70 1.28 0.76 8.88
C SER A 70 0.25 0.23 9.88
N LEU A 71 0.17 -1.09 10.11
CA LEU A 71 -0.78 -1.66 11.06
C LEU A 71 -0.31 -1.44 12.50
N ASP A 72 -1.19 -0.85 13.32
CA ASP A 72 -1.02 -0.78 14.77
C ASP A 72 -1.64 -2.03 15.40
N PHE A 73 -0.79 -2.98 15.82
CA PHE A 73 -1.25 -4.21 16.48
C PHE A 73 -1.57 -4.03 17.96
N GLU A 74 -1.12 -2.93 18.59
CA GLU A 74 -1.43 -2.65 19.99
C GLU A 74 -2.84 -2.09 20.12
N GLN A 75 -3.22 -1.15 19.26
CA GLN A 75 -4.55 -0.53 19.28
C GLN A 75 -5.56 -1.20 18.33
N GLY A 76 -5.08 -1.82 17.24
CA GLY A 76 -5.94 -2.41 16.22
C GLY A 76 -6.35 -3.86 16.48
N GLU A 77 -5.74 -4.51 17.48
CA GLU A 77 -6.07 -5.86 17.96
C GLU A 77 -6.46 -6.84 16.82
N ASP A 78 -7.68 -7.37 16.83
CA ASP A 78 -8.19 -8.33 15.86
C ASP A 78 -8.30 -7.78 14.44
N ILE A 79 -8.56 -6.47 14.29
CA ILE A 79 -8.70 -5.82 12.98
C ILE A 79 -7.33 -5.77 12.30
N ALA A 80 -6.29 -5.34 13.02
CA ALA A 80 -4.93 -5.33 12.51
C ALA A 80 -4.47 -6.74 12.13
N ALA A 81 -4.73 -7.74 12.98
CA ALA A 81 -4.43 -9.13 12.67
C ALA A 81 -5.16 -9.64 11.41
N ASN A 82 -6.42 -9.24 11.22
CA ASN A 82 -7.19 -9.63 10.03
C ASN A 82 -6.69 -8.96 8.76
N LEU A 83 -6.42 -7.66 8.80
CA LEU A 83 -5.85 -6.92 7.67
C LEU A 83 -4.49 -7.49 7.27
N PHE A 84 -3.64 -7.82 8.24
CA PHE A 84 -2.35 -8.46 7.96
C PHE A 84 -2.51 -9.76 7.19
N ARG A 85 -3.45 -10.64 7.58
CA ARG A 85 -3.73 -11.90 6.86
C ARG A 85 -4.21 -11.67 5.43
N LEU A 86 -5.06 -10.67 5.21
CA LEU A 86 -5.54 -10.33 3.86
C LEU A 86 -4.41 -9.78 2.99
N TYR A 87 -3.55 -8.92 3.53
CA TYR A 87 -2.37 -8.42 2.82
C TYR A 87 -1.36 -9.54 2.52
N GLU A 88 -1.17 -10.46 3.47
CA GLU A 88 -0.29 -11.62 3.29
C GLU A 88 -0.81 -12.57 2.21
N PHE A 89 -2.13 -12.82 2.17
CA PHE A 89 -2.76 -13.55 1.09
C PHE A 89 -2.46 -12.90 -0.27
N CYS A 90 -2.64 -11.59 -0.39
CA CYS A 90 -2.35 -10.85 -1.63
C CYS A 90 -0.87 -11.01 -2.04
N ARG A 91 0.06 -10.91 -1.07
CA ARG A 91 1.50 -11.10 -1.28
C ARG A 91 1.80 -12.48 -1.86
N GLN A 92 1.18 -13.51 -1.30
CA GLN A 92 1.36 -14.89 -1.74
C GLN A 92 0.87 -15.08 -3.17
N GLN A 93 -0.30 -14.52 -3.53
CA GLN A 93 -0.81 -14.62 -4.91
C GLN A 93 0.11 -13.92 -5.92
N VAL A 94 0.62 -12.73 -5.61
CA VAL A 94 1.59 -12.02 -6.47
C VAL A 94 2.85 -12.86 -6.68
N LEU A 95 3.38 -13.47 -5.61
CA LEU A 95 4.59 -14.29 -5.70
C LEU A 95 4.36 -15.62 -6.43
N ARG A 96 3.18 -16.23 -6.28
CA ARG A 96 2.79 -17.43 -7.04
C ARG A 96 2.73 -17.12 -8.54
N ALA A 97 2.00 -16.06 -8.92
CA ALA A 97 1.92 -15.60 -10.30
C ALA A 97 3.31 -15.32 -10.88
N PHE A 98 4.16 -14.58 -10.16
CA PHE A 98 5.51 -14.26 -10.63
C PHE A 98 6.40 -15.50 -10.85
N ARG A 99 6.18 -16.59 -10.11
CA ARG A 99 6.85 -17.88 -10.32
C ARG A 99 6.28 -18.71 -11.48
N GLY A 100 5.24 -18.22 -12.16
CA GLY A 100 4.56 -18.93 -13.24
C GLY A 100 3.52 -19.94 -12.76
N ASP A 101 3.04 -19.82 -11.52
CA ASP A 101 1.93 -20.64 -11.03
C ASP A 101 0.61 -20.14 -11.64
N HIS A 102 -0.04 -21.00 -12.43
CA HIS A 102 -1.31 -20.70 -13.08
C HIS A 102 -2.50 -20.69 -12.11
N ASP A 103 -2.36 -21.30 -10.94
CA ASP A 103 -3.37 -21.33 -9.87
C ASP A 103 -3.26 -20.11 -8.93
N ALA A 104 -2.49 -19.08 -9.31
CA ALA A 104 -2.44 -17.83 -8.59
C ALA A 104 -3.79 -17.10 -8.68
N GLU A 105 -4.33 -16.68 -7.54
CA GLU A 105 -5.67 -16.09 -7.46
C GLU A 105 -5.60 -14.54 -7.48
N LEU A 106 -5.01 -13.99 -8.56
CA LEU A 106 -4.82 -12.53 -8.67
C LEU A 106 -6.12 -11.73 -8.69
N GLY A 107 -7.18 -12.27 -9.32
CA GLY A 107 -8.50 -11.64 -9.30
C GLY A 107 -9.13 -11.60 -7.90
N GLN A 108 -8.95 -12.66 -7.09
CA GLN A 108 -9.41 -12.67 -5.71
C GLN A 108 -8.62 -11.66 -4.86
N ALA A 109 -7.30 -11.60 -5.02
CA ALA A 109 -6.46 -10.61 -4.35
C ALA A 109 -6.90 -9.17 -4.71
N ARG A 110 -7.15 -8.89 -6.01
CA ARG A 110 -7.64 -7.58 -6.45
C ARG A 110 -8.98 -7.22 -5.81
N THR A 111 -9.95 -8.13 -5.84
CA THR A 111 -11.27 -7.92 -5.24
C THR A 111 -11.17 -7.62 -3.74
N THR A 112 -10.38 -8.40 -3.01
CA THR A 112 -10.15 -8.19 -1.57
C THR A 112 -9.58 -6.80 -1.27
N ILE A 113 -8.58 -6.35 -2.05
CA ILE A 113 -8.02 -5.00 -1.85
C ILE A 113 -9.03 -3.91 -2.23
N GLY A 114 -9.83 -4.12 -3.28
CA GLY A 114 -10.88 -3.18 -3.69
C GLY A 114 -11.97 -3.02 -2.61
N GLU A 115 -12.37 -4.10 -1.94
CA GLU A 115 -13.32 -4.06 -0.82
C GLU A 115 -12.75 -3.27 0.37
N ILE A 116 -11.49 -3.52 0.74
CA ILE A 116 -10.79 -2.77 1.80
C ILE A 116 -10.70 -1.28 1.43
N ALA A 117 -10.35 -0.96 0.19
CA ALA A 117 -10.26 0.42 -0.30
C ALA A 117 -11.63 1.13 -0.26
N SER A 118 -12.71 0.44 -0.60
CA SER A 118 -14.07 0.98 -0.50
C SER A 118 -14.45 1.27 0.94
N ALA A 119 -14.31 0.29 1.84
CA ALA A 119 -14.62 0.46 3.26
C ALA A 119 -13.77 1.58 3.89
N TRP A 120 -12.48 1.67 3.54
CA TRP A 120 -11.60 2.72 4.01
C TRP A 120 -12.05 4.11 3.53
N ARG A 121 -12.53 4.23 2.29
CA ARG A 121 -13.04 5.50 1.75
C ARG A 121 -14.30 5.98 2.49
N GLU A 122 -15.17 5.06 2.88
CA GLU A 122 -16.42 5.36 3.60
C GLU A 122 -16.20 5.91 5.01
N ILE A 123 -15.14 5.48 5.71
CA ILE A 123 -14.84 5.95 7.08
C ILE A 123 -14.12 7.31 7.11
N GLY A 124 -13.51 7.75 6.00
CA GLY A 124 -12.74 8.99 5.93
C GLY A 124 -13.49 10.24 6.40
N PRO A 125 -14.74 10.50 5.96
CA PRO A 125 -15.56 11.60 6.44
C PRO A 125 -15.84 11.56 7.95
N GLN A 126 -15.97 10.37 8.54
CA GLN A 126 -16.31 10.19 9.95
C GLN A 126 -15.10 10.52 10.85
N VAL A 127 -13.89 10.14 10.42
CA VAL A 127 -12.64 10.46 11.11
C VAL A 127 -12.37 11.97 11.12
N ARG A 128 -12.72 12.68 10.02
CA ARG A 128 -12.54 14.14 9.93
C ARG A 128 -13.56 14.94 10.75
N ALA A 129 -14.78 14.42 10.93
CA ALA A 129 -15.83 15.11 11.70
C ALA A 129 -15.70 14.96 13.22
N GLY A 130 -14.94 13.97 13.72
CA GLY A 130 -14.70 13.76 15.16
C GLY A 130 -13.47 14.46 15.73
N GLY A 131 -12.75 15.23 14.90
CA GLY A 131 -11.50 15.92 15.27
C GLY A 131 -11.65 17.43 15.53
N GLU A 132 -12.89 17.95 15.61
CA GLU A 132 -13.21 19.34 15.99
C GLU A 132 -13.63 19.45 17.46
#